data_AF-A0A1J1J0J5-F1
#
_entry.id   AF-A0A1J1J0J5-F1
#
_cell.length_a   1.000
_cell.length_b   1.000
_cell.length_c   1.000
_cell.angle_alpha   90.00
_cell.angle_beta   90.00
_cell.angle_gamma   90.00
#
_symmetry.space_group_name_H-M   'P 1'
#
loop_
_entity.id
_entity.type
_entity.pdbx_description
1 polymer ?
#
loop_
_entity_poly.entity_id
_entity_poly.type
_entity_poly.pdbx_seq_one_letter_code
_entity_poly.pdbx_strand_id
1 'polypeptide(L)'
;MRENPNPAKNPEDLEFAGENFVRYTGDTQSHATAQLFAWEAHGKGVDVHVLAEPTKLELLQKEYESKKEEFKDSVKDNVLQQYGGEEYLKVPPKQLLLAQTETYVEYARDGRIIKGAEKQIIRSRYEEDVLINNHTAV
;
A
#
# COMPACT_ATOMS: atom_id res chain seq x y z
N MET A 1 -8.26 -22.09 28.28
CA MET A 1 -7.32 -21.42 29.21
C MET A 1 -7.08 -20.02 28.67
N ARG A 2 -7.10 -19.00 29.54
CA ARG A 2 -6.98 -17.59 29.11
C ARG A 2 -5.59 -17.28 28.57
N GLU A 3 -4.56 -17.66 29.33
CA GLU A 3 -3.16 -17.49 28.96
C GLU A 3 -2.65 -18.62 28.07
N ASN A 4 -1.55 -18.35 27.37
CA ASN A 4 -0.84 -19.36 26.59
C ASN A 4 -0.25 -20.43 27.54
N PRO A 5 -0.61 -21.71 27.40
CA PRO A 5 -0.03 -22.79 28.20
C PRO A 5 1.46 -23.02 27.91
N ASN A 6 2.00 -22.53 26.79
CA ASN A 6 3.40 -22.61 26.44
C ASN A 6 3.98 -21.24 26.04
N PRO A 7 4.30 -20.37 27.03
CA PRO A 7 4.75 -19.01 26.76
C PRO A 7 6.18 -18.92 26.20
N ALA A 8 6.96 -20.00 26.23
CA ALA A 8 8.36 -20.01 25.77
C ALA A 8 8.49 -20.24 24.25
N LYS A 9 7.43 -20.71 23.59
CA LYS A 9 7.40 -20.93 22.13
C LYS A 9 6.67 -19.77 21.44
N ASN A 10 7.01 -19.53 20.18
CA ASN A 10 6.33 -18.52 19.38
C ASN A 10 4.83 -18.85 19.25
N PRO A 11 3.94 -17.85 19.36
CA PRO A 11 2.48 -18.04 19.30
C PRO A 11 1.99 -18.58 17.96
N GLU A 12 2.66 -18.24 16.85
CA GLU A 12 2.32 -18.69 15.49
C GLU A 12 2.60 -20.19 15.26
N ASP A 13 3.58 -20.75 15.98
CA ASP A 13 4.00 -22.15 15.84
C ASP A 13 3.20 -23.10 16.77
N LEU A 14 2.27 -22.55 17.55
CA LEU A 14 1.46 -23.25 18.54
C LEU A 14 0.06 -23.53 17.98
N GLU A 15 -0.42 -24.76 18.11
CA GLU A 15 -1.82 -25.11 17.80
C GLU A 15 -2.81 -24.33 18.66
N PHE A 16 -2.39 -23.94 19.86
CA PHE A 16 -3.19 -23.15 20.79
C PHE A 16 -2.32 -22.17 21.58
N ALA A 17 -2.41 -20.88 21.22
CA ALA A 17 -1.69 -19.79 21.89
C ALA A 17 -2.49 -19.12 23.03
N GLY A 18 -3.59 -19.72 23.49
CA GLY A 18 -4.46 -19.15 24.53
C GLY A 18 -5.70 -18.44 23.97
N GLU A 19 -6.74 -18.31 24.80
CA GLU A 19 -7.99 -17.64 24.38
C GLU A 19 -7.81 -16.13 24.22
N ASN A 20 -6.96 -15.48 25.03
CA ASN A 20 -6.74 -14.03 24.93
C ASN A 20 -6.19 -13.62 23.55
N PHE A 21 -5.32 -14.46 22.97
CA PHE A 21 -4.79 -14.25 21.62
C PHE A 21 -5.93 -14.22 20.60
N VAL A 22 -6.79 -15.24 20.59
CA VAL A 22 -7.91 -15.36 19.62
C VAL A 22 -8.96 -14.26 19.79
N ARG A 23 -9.22 -13.78 21.02
CA ARG A 23 -10.26 -12.78 21.30
C ARG A 23 -10.07 -11.45 20.56
N TYR A 24 -8.83 -11.06 20.30
CA TYR A 24 -8.51 -9.81 19.60
C TYR A 24 -8.16 -10.04 18.12
N THR A 25 -8.39 -11.24 17.59
CA THR A 25 -8.18 -11.53 16.17
C THR A 25 -9.47 -11.32 15.37
N GLY A 26 -9.31 -11.11 14.05
CA GLY A 26 -10.42 -10.91 13.12
C GLY A 26 -11.16 -9.59 13.31
N ASP A 27 -12.48 -9.62 13.11
CA ASP A 27 -13.35 -8.44 13.03
C ASP A 27 -13.57 -7.73 14.38
N THR A 28 -13.07 -8.29 15.47
CA THR A 28 -13.12 -7.62 16.79
C THR A 28 -12.32 -6.32 16.78
N GLN A 29 -11.21 -6.28 16.03
CA GLN A 29 -10.41 -5.07 15.85
C GLN A 29 -11.15 -4.02 15.03
N SER A 30 -11.79 -4.43 13.92
CA SER A 30 -12.54 -3.49 13.06
C SER A 30 -13.76 -2.91 13.77
N HIS A 31 -14.46 -3.70 14.59
CA HIS A 31 -15.54 -3.18 15.43
C HIS A 31 -15.02 -2.18 16.48
N ALA A 32 -13.87 -2.47 17.11
CA ALA A 32 -13.26 -1.56 18.08
C ALA A 32 -12.83 -0.22 17.44
N THR A 33 -12.26 -0.24 16.23
CA THR A 33 -11.90 0.98 15.50
C THR A 33 -13.13 1.78 15.09
N ALA A 34 -14.20 1.13 14.64
CA ALA A 34 -15.49 1.78 14.35
C ALA A 34 -16.08 2.47 15.60
N GLN A 35 -15.93 1.86 16.77
CA GLN A 35 -16.36 2.46 18.04
C GLN A 35 -15.53 3.67 18.46
N LEU A 36 -14.22 3.63 18.28
CA LEU A 36 -13.35 4.79 18.50
C LEU A 36 -13.74 5.94 17.55
N PHE A 37 -13.98 5.63 16.27
CA PHE A 37 -14.44 6.61 15.29
C PHE A 37 -15.77 7.26 15.71
N ALA A 38 -16.73 6.49 16.20
CA ALA A 38 -18.00 7.02 16.72
C ALA A 38 -17.77 8.03 17.86
N TRP A 39 -16.90 7.72 18.82
CA TRP A 39 -16.58 8.60 19.93
C TRP A 39 -15.88 9.88 19.49
N GLU A 40 -14.94 9.79 18.55
CA GLU A 40 -14.28 10.96 17.96
C GLU A 40 -15.27 11.84 17.19
N ALA A 41 -16.17 11.23 16.40
CA ALA A 41 -17.21 11.93 15.65
C ALA A 41 -18.17 12.65 16.60
N HIS A 42 -18.60 11.99 17.66
CA HIS A 42 -19.43 12.57 18.71
C HIS A 42 -18.73 13.75 19.40
N GLY A 43 -17.43 13.63 19.70
CA GLY A 43 -16.62 14.74 20.25
C GLY A 43 -16.49 15.94 19.31
N LYS A 44 -16.60 15.71 17.98
CA LYS A 44 -16.64 16.76 16.95
C LYS A 44 -18.05 17.30 16.67
N GLY A 45 -19.08 16.77 17.35
CA GLY A 45 -20.47 17.19 17.23
C GLY A 45 -21.30 16.43 16.19
N VAL A 46 -20.78 15.36 15.59
CA VAL A 46 -21.54 14.46 14.70
C VAL A 46 -22.04 13.28 15.53
N ASP A 47 -23.36 13.24 15.76
CA ASP A 47 -23.96 12.15 16.52
C ASP A 47 -24.19 10.92 15.62
N VAL A 48 -23.42 9.87 15.87
CA VAL A 48 -23.52 8.55 15.22
C VAL A 48 -23.12 7.48 16.22
N HIS A 49 -23.87 6.37 16.21
CA HIS A 49 -23.70 5.29 17.18
C HIS A 49 -23.55 3.94 16.48
N VAL A 50 -22.51 3.17 16.85
CA VAL A 50 -22.18 1.87 16.23
C VAL A 50 -23.35 0.89 16.26
N LEU A 51 -24.01 0.75 17.41
CA LEU A 51 -25.11 -0.23 17.56
C LEU A 51 -26.46 0.25 17.02
N ALA A 52 -26.68 1.57 16.95
CA ALA A 52 -27.98 2.12 16.54
C ALA A 52 -28.01 2.37 15.02
N GLU A 53 -26.91 2.86 14.47
CA GLU A 53 -26.75 3.23 13.07
C GLU A 53 -25.45 2.64 12.47
N PRO A 54 -25.27 1.30 12.45
CA PRO A 54 -24.02 0.67 12.03
C PRO A 54 -23.64 0.98 10.57
N THR A 55 -24.62 0.94 9.66
CA THR A 55 -24.38 1.16 8.22
C THR A 55 -24.00 2.61 7.90
N LYS A 56 -24.66 3.57 8.56
CA LYS A 56 -24.34 4.99 8.42
C LYS A 56 -22.92 5.28 8.91
N LEU A 57 -22.55 4.72 10.07
CA LEU A 57 -21.21 4.86 10.60
C LEU A 57 -20.17 4.25 9.66
N GLU A 58 -20.41 3.05 9.14
CA GLU A 58 -19.49 2.39 8.20
C GLU A 58 -19.28 3.21 6.93
N LEU A 59 -20.35 3.77 6.35
CA LEU A 59 -20.25 4.66 5.19
C LEU A 59 -19.43 5.92 5.50
N LEU A 60 -19.70 6.58 6.63
CA LEU A 60 -18.95 7.76 7.06
C LEU A 60 -17.48 7.44 7.32
N GLN A 61 -17.18 6.27 7.87
CA GLN A 61 -15.82 5.82 8.10
C GLN A 61 -15.07 5.62 6.77
N LYS A 62 -15.68 4.97 5.77
CA LYS A 62 -15.09 4.81 4.43
C LYS A 62 -14.83 6.14 3.74
N GLU A 63 -15.80 7.06 3.80
CA GLU A 63 -15.63 8.41 3.26
C GLU A 63 -14.51 9.18 3.97
N TYR A 64 -14.40 9.02 5.28
CA TYR A 64 -13.33 9.62 6.07
C TYR A 64 -11.95 9.06 5.71
N GLU A 65 -11.83 7.76 5.51
CA GLU A 65 -10.57 7.11 5.11
C GLU A 65 -10.09 7.61 3.74
N SER A 66 -10.99 7.70 2.74
CA SER A 66 -10.68 8.27 1.43
C SER A 66 -10.21 9.72 1.52
N LYS A 67 -10.94 10.59 2.25
CA LYS A 67 -10.54 12.00 2.43
C LYS A 67 -9.25 12.14 3.24
N LYS A 68 -8.97 11.22 4.16
CA LYS A 68 -7.74 11.20 4.96
C LYS A 68 -6.53 10.89 4.09
N GLU A 69 -6.66 10.01 3.09
CA GLU A 69 -5.60 9.72 2.12
C GLU A 69 -5.33 10.94 1.23
N GLU A 70 -6.37 11.54 0.65
CA GLU A 70 -6.25 12.78 -0.13
C GLU A 70 -5.59 13.90 0.69
N PHE A 71 -5.98 14.05 1.96
CA PHE A 71 -5.39 15.04 2.84
C PHE A 71 -3.91 14.74 3.12
N LYS A 72 -3.53 13.47 3.36
CA LYS A 72 -2.12 13.10 3.56
C LYS A 72 -1.29 13.45 2.34
N ASP A 73 -1.79 13.24 1.14
CA ASP A 73 -1.07 13.59 -0.08
C ASP A 73 -0.93 15.10 -0.23
N SER A 74 -1.99 15.86 0.02
CA SER A 74 -1.91 17.33 0.04
C SER A 74 -0.89 17.88 1.07
N VAL A 75 -0.77 17.22 2.23
CA VAL A 75 0.21 17.58 3.27
C VAL A 75 1.63 17.25 2.80
N LYS A 76 1.85 16.10 2.15
CA LYS A 76 3.15 15.75 1.57
C LYS A 76 3.56 16.78 0.52
N ASP A 77 2.65 17.16 -0.37
CA ASP A 77 2.91 18.13 -1.43
C ASP A 77 3.25 19.51 -0.84
N ASN A 78 2.51 19.95 0.18
CA ASN A 78 2.78 21.21 0.87
C ASN A 78 4.18 21.20 1.53
N VAL A 79 4.54 20.11 2.21
CA VAL A 79 5.87 19.94 2.81
C VAL A 79 6.97 19.95 1.73
N LEU A 80 6.76 19.27 0.60
CA LEU A 80 7.70 19.28 -0.52
C LEU A 80 7.86 20.67 -1.13
N GLN A 81 6.77 21.44 -1.27
CA GLN A 81 6.82 22.81 -1.77
C GLN A 81 7.54 23.75 -0.80
N GLN A 82 7.33 23.59 0.50
CA GLN A 82 7.92 24.45 1.52
C GLN A 82 9.42 24.21 1.71
N TYR A 83 9.85 22.94 1.69
CA TYR A 83 11.22 22.55 2.02
C TYR A 83 12.04 22.10 0.81
N GLY A 84 11.43 21.92 -0.36
CA GLY A 84 12.08 21.35 -1.54
C GLY A 84 12.38 19.85 -1.38
N GLY A 85 13.09 19.27 -2.36
CA GLY A 85 13.55 17.88 -2.30
C GLY A 85 12.92 16.92 -3.33
N GLU A 86 12.09 17.44 -4.25
CA GLU A 86 11.57 16.65 -5.38
C GLU A 86 12.68 15.99 -6.21
N GLU A 87 13.86 16.62 -6.29
CA GLU A 87 15.03 16.09 -7.01
C GLU A 87 15.52 14.75 -6.44
N TYR A 88 15.38 14.55 -5.13
CA TYR A 88 15.79 13.32 -4.45
C TYR A 88 14.72 12.22 -4.48
N LEU A 89 13.48 12.56 -4.88
CA LEU A 89 12.41 11.57 -5.03
C LEU A 89 12.61 10.70 -6.28
N LYS A 90 13.28 11.25 -7.29
CA LYS A 90 13.65 10.49 -8.50
C LYS A 90 14.81 9.55 -8.17
N VAL A 91 14.47 8.29 -7.94
CA VAL A 91 15.45 7.22 -7.71
C VAL A 91 16.41 7.18 -8.91
N PRO A 92 17.71 7.44 -8.72
CA PRO A 92 18.70 7.31 -9.79
C PRO A 92 18.72 5.88 -10.33
N PRO A 93 19.19 5.66 -11.58
CA PRO A 93 19.36 4.31 -12.11
C PRO A 93 20.16 3.45 -11.13
N LYS A 94 19.76 2.17 -10.97
CA LYS A 94 20.32 1.25 -9.96
C LYS A 94 21.85 1.14 -10.01
N GLN A 95 22.44 1.31 -11.19
CA GLN A 95 23.90 1.32 -11.40
C GLN A 95 24.59 2.43 -10.59
N LEU A 96 23.99 3.63 -10.53
CA LEU A 96 24.51 4.75 -9.75
C LEU A 96 24.27 4.57 -8.24
N LEU A 97 23.19 3.89 -7.85
CA LEU A 97 22.91 3.62 -6.44
C LEU A 97 23.87 2.61 -5.82
N LEU A 98 24.18 1.53 -6.54
CA LEU A 98 25.04 0.45 -6.04
C LEU A 98 26.53 0.70 -6.33
N ALA A 99 26.87 1.80 -7.01
CA ALA A 99 28.21 2.09 -7.53
C ALA A 99 28.82 0.91 -8.31
N GLN A 100 27.96 0.07 -8.91
CA GLN A 100 28.38 -1.10 -9.68
C GLN A 100 28.65 -0.65 -11.12
N THR A 101 29.90 -0.79 -11.55
CA THR A 101 30.32 -0.54 -12.94
C THR A 101 30.01 -1.73 -13.87
N GLU A 102 29.74 -2.89 -13.30
CA GLU A 102 29.54 -4.13 -14.05
C GLU A 102 28.06 -4.49 -14.11
N THR A 103 27.57 -4.72 -15.33
CA THR A 103 26.23 -5.27 -15.56
C THR A 103 26.37 -6.74 -15.93
N TYR A 104 25.97 -7.63 -15.03
CA TYR A 104 26.01 -9.07 -15.27
C TYR A 104 24.87 -9.50 -16.20
N VAL A 105 25.22 -10.12 -17.33
CA VAL A 105 24.29 -10.62 -18.34
C VAL A 105 24.55 -12.11 -18.57
N GLU A 106 23.55 -12.96 -18.30
CA GLU A 106 23.62 -14.40 -18.59
C GLU A 106 23.07 -14.66 -19.99
N TYR A 107 23.84 -15.36 -20.84
CA TYR A 107 23.39 -15.80 -22.15
C TYR A 107 23.05 -17.30 -22.15
N ALA A 108 21.94 -17.65 -22.79
CA ALA A 108 21.65 -19.02 -23.20
C ALA A 108 22.70 -19.50 -24.22
N ARG A 109 22.82 -20.82 -24.37
CA ARG A 109 23.65 -21.44 -25.43
C ARG A 109 23.30 -20.90 -26.84
N ASP A 110 22.05 -20.49 -27.00
CA ASP A 110 21.45 -19.98 -28.24
C ASP A 110 21.69 -18.47 -28.45
N GLY A 111 22.40 -17.79 -27.52
CA GLY A 111 22.69 -16.36 -27.56
C GLY A 111 21.59 -15.45 -27.01
N ARG A 112 20.50 -16.00 -26.47
CA ARG A 112 19.41 -15.22 -25.85
C ARG A 112 19.79 -14.78 -24.43
N ILE A 113 19.44 -13.56 -24.03
CA ILE A 113 19.70 -13.06 -22.67
C ILE A 113 18.68 -13.69 -21.69
N ILE A 114 19.17 -14.34 -20.64
CA ILE A 114 18.36 -15.00 -19.59
C ILE A 114 18.22 -14.08 -18.37
N LYS A 115 19.28 -13.38 -17.97
CA LYS A 115 19.29 -12.43 -16.86
C LYS A 115 19.99 -11.14 -17.24
N GLY A 116 19.51 -10.02 -16.70
CA GLY A 116 20.11 -8.70 -16.92
C GLY A 116 19.55 -7.91 -18.11
N ALA A 117 18.61 -8.46 -18.88
CA ALA A 117 17.90 -7.69 -19.90
C ALA A 117 16.83 -6.80 -19.26
N GLU A 118 16.76 -5.55 -19.71
CA GLU A 118 15.55 -4.75 -19.55
C GLU A 118 14.39 -5.46 -20.24
N LYS A 119 13.21 -5.46 -19.62
CA LYS A 119 12.03 -6.14 -20.14
C LYS A 119 11.69 -5.52 -21.50
N GLN A 120 11.98 -6.24 -22.58
CA GLN A 120 11.66 -5.77 -23.93
C GLN A 120 10.16 -5.51 -24.00
N ILE A 121 9.80 -4.31 -24.44
CA ILE A 121 8.42 -3.97 -24.76
C ILE A 121 8.06 -4.83 -25.97
N ILE A 122 7.16 -5.79 -25.77
CA ILE A 122 6.67 -6.65 -26.84
C ILE A 122 5.86 -5.76 -27.77
N ARG A 123 6.41 -5.46 -28.95
CA ARG A 123 5.69 -4.78 -30.03
C ARG A 123 5.11 -5.82 -30.99
N SER A 124 3.93 -5.58 -31.52
CA SER A 124 3.38 -6.45 -32.56
C SER A 124 4.10 -6.23 -33.90
N ARG A 125 3.74 -7.03 -34.92
CA ARG A 125 4.31 -6.92 -36.27
C ARG A 125 3.91 -5.63 -36.99
N TYR A 126 2.86 -4.95 -36.52
CA TYR A 126 2.33 -3.73 -37.12
C TYR A 126 2.89 -2.50 -36.40
N GLU A 127 3.03 -1.40 -37.12
CA GLU A 127 3.45 -0.13 -36.53
C GLU A 127 2.34 0.36 -35.59
N GLU A 128 2.57 0.22 -34.29
CA GLU A 128 1.74 0.78 -33.24
C GLU A 128 2.14 2.25 -33.00
N ASP A 129 1.20 3.07 -32.52
CA ASP A 129 1.41 4.49 -32.16
C ASP A 129 1.78 5.44 -33.33
N VAL A 130 1.46 5.08 -34.58
CA VAL A 130 1.63 5.99 -35.74
C VAL A 130 0.38 6.86 -35.92
N LEU A 131 0.50 8.12 -35.50
CA LEU A 131 -0.54 9.15 -35.67
C LEU A 131 -0.31 9.90 -36.99
N ILE A 132 -1.07 9.56 -38.02
CA ILE A 132 -1.06 10.29 -39.30
C ILE A 132 -1.88 11.58 -39.12
N ASN A 133 -1.52 12.68 -39.79
CA ASN A 133 -2.32 13.93 -39.83
C ASN A 133 -2.66 14.59 -38.47
N ASN A 134 -1.66 14.91 -37.65
CA ASN A 134 -1.82 15.68 -36.39
C ASN A 134 -2.87 15.11 -35.41
N HIS A 135 -3.23 13.83 -35.53
CA HIS A 135 -4.03 13.16 -34.51
C HIS A 135 -3.23 13.07 -33.21
N THR A 136 -3.87 13.34 -32.08
CA THR A 136 -3.21 13.39 -30.75
C THR A 136 -3.44 12.13 -29.92
N ALA A 137 -4.36 11.25 -30.32
CA ALA A 137 -4.62 9.94 -29.70
C ALA A 137 -5.27 8.99 -30.72
N VAL A 138 -5.09 7.68 -30.52
CA VAL A 138 -5.77 6.59 -31.26
C VAL A 138 -7.06 6.20 -30.54
#